data_AF-A0A7J6UMQ2-F1
#
_entry.id   AF-A0A7J6UMQ2-F1
#
_cell.length_a   1.000
_cell.length_b   1.000
_cell.length_c   1.000
_cell.angle_alpha   90.00
_cell.angle_beta   90.00
_cell.angle_gamma   90.00
#
_symmetry.space_group_name_H-M   'P 1'
#
loop_
_entity.id
_entity.type
_entity.pdbx_description
1 polymer ?
#
loop_
_entity_poly.entity_id
_entity_poly.type
_entity_poly.pdbx_seq_one_letter_code
_entity_poly.pdbx_strand_id
1 'polypeptide(L)'
;MSGRVDSSNHPEASNSNLVATAAGYASLQSLKSARTTARGARTSLAYRFVAQRLVIRDREAEGVGEDDPESQALLEEEEACEEQYAYASAKFTIAELPYYVALVRARCPEQPVSPEQSAGDEDRRNFGVQALATPGMKDS
;
A
#
# COMPACT_ATOMS: atom_id res chain seq x y z
N MET A 1 4.93 45.14 -5.04
CA MET A 1 3.99 44.25 -4.35
C MET A 1 4.51 42.83 -4.50
N SER A 2 5.12 42.27 -3.45
CA SER A 2 5.79 40.97 -3.48
C SER A 2 4.83 39.90 -2.96
N GLY A 3 4.32 39.06 -3.86
CA GLY A 3 3.48 37.91 -3.51
C GLY A 3 4.36 36.79 -2.98
N ARG A 4 4.58 36.77 -1.66
CA ARG A 4 5.10 35.59 -0.96
C ARG A 4 4.07 34.48 -1.14
N VAL A 5 4.42 33.48 -1.94
CA VAL A 5 3.67 32.21 -2.00
C VAL A 5 4.05 31.44 -0.75
N ASP A 6 3.14 31.42 0.23
CA ASP A 6 3.24 30.57 1.41
C ASP A 6 3.36 29.11 0.95
N SER A 7 4.54 28.53 1.13
CA SER A 7 4.83 27.11 0.82
C SER A 7 4.49 26.18 2.00
N SER A 8 3.63 26.63 2.92
CA SER A 8 3.13 25.84 4.05
C SER A 8 1.92 24.97 3.66
N ASN A 9 1.98 24.29 2.52
CA ASN A 9 1.08 23.16 2.27
C ASN A 9 1.68 21.92 2.95
N HIS A 10 1.39 21.82 4.25
CA HIS A 10 1.62 20.64 5.06
C HIS A 10 1.09 19.38 4.34
N PRO A 11 1.92 18.33 4.12
CA PRO A 11 1.43 17.03 3.66
C PRO A 11 0.70 16.22 4.75
N GLU A 12 0.36 16.83 5.90
CA GLU A 12 -0.27 16.12 7.02
C GLU A 12 -1.68 15.61 6.71
N ALA A 13 -2.44 16.31 5.86
CA ALA A 13 -3.76 15.83 5.42
C ALA A 13 -3.70 14.55 4.57
N SER A 14 -2.57 14.29 3.90
CA SER A 14 -2.36 13.02 3.20
C SER A 14 -2.00 11.88 4.15
N ASN A 15 -1.33 12.18 5.26
CA ASN A 15 -0.92 11.16 6.23
C ASN A 15 -2.08 10.72 7.12
N SER A 16 -2.98 11.63 7.51
CA SER A 16 -4.16 11.28 8.31
C SER A 16 -5.12 10.32 7.56
N ASN A 17 -5.26 10.50 6.24
CA ASN A 17 -6.02 9.57 5.39
C ASN A 17 -5.34 8.20 5.24
N LEU A 18 -4.01 8.14 5.23
CA LEU A 18 -3.27 6.86 5.23
C LEU A 18 -3.46 6.09 6.55
N VAL A 19 -3.50 6.78 7.70
CA VAL A 19 -3.74 6.17 9.02
C VAL A 19 -5.18 5.64 9.14
N ALA A 20 -6.18 6.39 8.68
CA ALA A 20 -7.58 5.93 8.66
C ALA A 20 -7.80 4.72 7.71
N THR A 21 -7.01 4.65 6.65
CA THR A 21 -6.99 3.54 5.70
C THR A 21 -6.43 2.26 6.33
N ALA A 22 -5.38 2.36 7.15
CA ALA A 22 -4.81 1.22 7.88
C ALA A 22 -5.74 0.69 8.99
N ALA A 23 -6.57 1.56 9.59
CA ALA A 23 -7.52 1.20 10.65
C ALA A 23 -8.85 0.60 10.14
N GLY A 24 -9.02 0.41 8.83
CA GLY A 24 -10.22 -0.23 8.26
C GLY A 24 -11.49 0.63 8.25
N TYR A 25 -11.40 1.94 8.54
CA TYR A 25 -12.54 2.87 8.58
C TYR A 25 -12.78 3.62 7.25
N ALA A 26 -11.91 3.46 6.26
CA ALA A 26 -12.06 4.13 4.97
C ALA A 26 -13.11 3.44 4.08
N SER A 27 -14.07 4.21 3.56
CA SER A 27 -15.07 3.71 2.60
C SER A 27 -14.41 3.25 1.29
N LEU A 28 -15.04 2.31 0.57
CA LEU A 28 -14.53 1.82 -0.72
C LEU A 28 -14.30 2.96 -1.73
N GLN A 29 -15.13 4.01 -1.71
CA GLN A 29 -14.94 5.20 -2.55
C GLN A 29 -13.74 6.04 -2.15
N SER A 30 -13.50 6.22 -0.83
CA SER A 30 -12.31 6.91 -0.34
C SER A 30 -11.03 6.17 -0.78
N LEU A 31 -11.02 4.84 -0.62
CA LEU A 31 -9.91 3.99 -1.05
C LEU A 31 -9.69 4.04 -2.56
N LYS A 32 -10.76 4.02 -3.35
CA LYS A 32 -10.69 4.18 -4.82
C LYS A 32 -10.10 5.54 -5.21
N SER A 33 -10.52 6.61 -4.53
CA SER A 33 -10.00 7.96 -4.75
C SER A 33 -8.51 8.03 -4.43
N ALA A 34 -8.10 7.57 -3.24
CA ALA A 34 -6.70 7.54 -2.83
C ALA A 34 -5.81 6.77 -3.81
N ARG A 35 -6.24 5.58 -4.24
CA ARG A 35 -5.55 4.78 -5.26
C ARG A 35 -5.42 5.54 -6.59
N THR A 36 -6.48 6.21 -7.03
CA THR A 36 -6.50 6.95 -8.29
C THR A 36 -5.53 8.13 -8.24
N THR A 37 -5.55 8.90 -7.15
CA THR A 37 -4.63 10.02 -6.92
C THR A 37 -3.17 9.54 -6.87
N ALA A 38 -2.89 8.47 -6.12
CA ALA A 38 -1.54 7.91 -6.04
C ALA A 38 -1.05 7.40 -7.40
N ARG A 39 -1.94 6.75 -8.18
CA ARG A 39 -1.63 6.33 -9.55
C ARG A 39 -1.31 7.52 -10.46
N GLY A 40 -2.10 8.58 -10.38
CA GLY A 40 -1.90 9.82 -11.14
C GLY A 40 -0.55 10.46 -10.84
N ALA A 41 -0.24 10.63 -9.54
CA ALA A 41 1.04 11.17 -9.09
C ALA A 41 2.24 10.36 -9.59
N ARG A 42 2.19 9.03 -9.42
CA ARG A 42 3.23 8.11 -9.93
C ARG A 42 3.41 8.22 -11.44
N THR A 43 2.32 8.27 -12.18
CA THR A 43 2.35 8.34 -13.66
C THR A 43 2.95 9.66 -14.13
N SER A 44 2.56 10.78 -13.53
CA SER A 44 3.10 12.11 -13.84
C SER A 44 4.61 12.16 -13.61
N LEU A 45 5.09 11.64 -12.47
CA LEU A 45 6.51 11.59 -12.15
C LEU A 45 7.29 10.64 -13.07
N ALA A 46 6.70 9.50 -13.47
CA ALA A 46 7.32 8.61 -14.45
C ALA A 46 7.57 9.32 -15.79
N TYR A 47 6.61 10.13 -16.27
CA TYR A 47 6.78 10.88 -17.51
C TYR A 47 7.87 11.95 -17.39
N ARG A 48 7.93 12.67 -16.27
CA ARG A 48 8.99 13.65 -16.04
C ARG A 48 10.36 13.00 -16.01
N PHE A 49 10.50 11.91 -15.26
CA PHE A 49 11.75 11.15 -15.17
C PHE A 49 12.21 10.66 -16.55
N VAL A 50 11.31 10.09 -17.36
CA VAL A 50 11.64 9.67 -18.73
C VAL A 50 12.05 10.86 -19.60
N ALA A 51 11.31 11.97 -19.54
CA ALA A 51 11.63 13.16 -20.33
C ALA A 51 13.02 13.72 -19.98
N GLN A 52 13.36 13.76 -18.70
CA GLN A 52 14.65 14.24 -18.22
C GLN A 52 15.81 13.36 -18.69
N ARG A 53 15.64 12.04 -18.62
CA ARG A 53 16.64 11.08 -19.15
C ARG A 53 16.85 11.20 -20.66
N LEU A 54 15.81 11.60 -21.40
CA LEU A 54 15.96 11.87 -22.83
C LEU A 54 16.80 13.12 -23.06
N VAL A 55 16.56 14.20 -22.31
CA VAL A 55 17.36 15.43 -22.42
C VAL A 55 18.83 15.18 -22.09
N ILE A 56 19.12 14.45 -21.01
CA ILE A 56 20.50 14.10 -20.63
C ILE A 56 21.17 13.28 -21.75
N ARG A 57 20.49 12.23 -22.23
CA ARG A 57 21.01 11.40 -23.33
C ARG A 57 21.27 12.20 -24.61
N ASP A 58 20.37 13.12 -24.96
CA ASP A 58 20.52 13.93 -26.17
C ASP A 58 21.77 14.83 -26.05
N ARG A 59 22.02 15.41 -24.87
CA ARG A 59 23.24 16.19 -24.58
C ARG A 59 24.51 15.35 -24.61
N GLU A 60 24.47 14.16 -24.02
CA GLU A 60 25.58 13.19 -24.09
C GLU A 60 25.91 12.82 -25.55
N ALA A 61 24.88 12.64 -26.39
CA ALA A 61 25.04 12.35 -27.81
C ALA A 61 25.60 13.55 -28.61
N GLU A 62 25.34 14.77 -28.17
CA GLU A 62 25.95 15.99 -28.70
C GLU A 62 27.41 16.20 -28.21
N GLY A 63 27.89 15.34 -27.31
CA GLY A 63 29.24 15.41 -26.75
C GLY A 63 29.40 16.47 -25.66
N VAL A 64 28.30 16.93 -25.07
CA VAL A 64 28.32 17.78 -23.88
C VAL A 64 28.74 16.89 -22.70
N GLY A 65 29.93 17.17 -22.15
CA GLY A 65 30.50 16.37 -21.06
C GLY A 65 29.91 16.71 -19.69
N GLU A 66 30.17 15.84 -18.71
CA GLU A 66 29.72 15.98 -17.31
C GLU A 66 30.31 17.21 -16.59
N ASP A 67 31.37 17.82 -17.13
CA ASP A 67 31.96 19.05 -16.61
C ASP A 67 31.14 20.31 -16.96
N ASP A 68 30.15 20.19 -17.83
CA ASP A 68 29.23 21.26 -18.17
C ASP A 68 28.25 21.52 -17.00
N PRO A 69 28.17 22.74 -16.45
CA PRO A 69 27.34 23.03 -15.28
C PRO A 69 25.85 22.80 -15.52
N GLU A 70 25.38 22.94 -16.76
CA GLU A 70 23.98 22.65 -17.10
C GLU A 70 23.72 21.14 -17.11
N SER A 71 24.67 20.33 -17.56
CA SER A 71 24.60 18.86 -17.50
C SER A 71 24.64 18.36 -16.06
N GLN A 72 25.44 18.97 -15.17
CA GLN A 72 25.42 18.68 -13.73
C GLN A 72 24.06 19.00 -13.10
N ALA A 73 23.48 20.17 -13.40
CA ALA A 73 22.16 20.53 -12.91
C ALA A 73 21.06 19.55 -13.36
N LEU A 74 21.15 19.04 -14.59
CA LEU A 74 20.21 18.05 -15.11
C LEU A 74 20.33 16.70 -14.38
N LEU A 75 21.54 16.28 -14.00
CA LEU A 75 21.78 15.06 -13.23
C LEU A 75 21.26 15.19 -11.79
N GLU A 76 21.49 16.34 -11.13
CA GLU A 76 20.94 16.61 -9.80
C GLU A 76 19.40 16.59 -9.80
N GLU A 77 18.78 17.16 -10.85
CA GLU A 77 17.33 17.12 -11.00
C GLU A 77 16.83 15.70 -11.35
N GLU A 78 17.62 14.86 -12.04
CA GLU A 78 17.28 13.45 -12.30
C GLU A 78 17.22 12.67 -10.98
N GLU A 79 18.20 12.85 -10.10
CA GLU A 79 18.25 12.23 -8.77
C GLU A 79 17.04 12.65 -7.93
N ALA A 80 16.71 13.95 -7.90
CA ALA A 80 15.53 14.45 -7.20
C ALA A 80 14.22 13.87 -7.77
N CYS A 81 14.12 13.73 -9.09
CA CYS A 81 12.98 13.09 -9.75
C CYS A 81 12.86 11.60 -9.42
N GLU A 82 13.99 10.89 -9.35
CA GLU A 82 14.05 9.48 -8.98
C GLU A 82 13.53 9.26 -7.55
N GLU A 83 14.00 10.06 -6.58
CA GLU A 83 13.52 9.98 -5.19
C GLU A 83 12.00 10.22 -5.09
N GLN A 84 11.51 11.24 -5.78
CA GLN A 84 10.08 11.55 -5.82
C GLN A 84 9.28 10.41 -6.45
N TYR A 85 9.79 9.82 -7.53
CA TYR A 85 9.15 8.67 -8.18
C TYR A 85 9.12 7.44 -7.27
N ALA A 86 10.21 7.15 -6.56
CA ALA A 86 10.29 6.06 -5.59
C ALA A 86 9.26 6.25 -4.46
N TYR A 87 9.17 7.46 -3.91
CA TYR A 87 8.20 7.80 -2.88
C TYR A 87 6.74 7.69 -3.37
N ALA A 88 6.45 8.17 -4.58
CA ALA A 88 5.13 8.02 -5.20
C ALA A 88 4.76 6.55 -5.48
N SER A 89 5.74 5.73 -5.88
CA SER A 89 5.56 4.30 -6.09
C SER A 89 5.27 3.55 -4.78
N ALA A 90 5.95 3.92 -3.69
CA ALA A 90 5.66 3.40 -2.35
C ALA A 90 4.23 3.77 -1.91
N LYS A 91 3.83 5.04 -2.06
CA LYS A 91 2.46 5.50 -1.76
C LYS A 91 1.40 4.77 -2.56
N PHE A 92 1.63 4.54 -3.85
CA PHE A 92 0.71 3.77 -4.68
C PHE A 92 0.55 2.35 -4.17
N THR A 93 1.65 1.67 -3.83
CA THR A 93 1.63 0.30 -3.29
C THR A 93 0.85 0.23 -1.98
N ILE A 94 1.07 1.19 -1.07
CA ILE A 94 0.35 1.29 0.19
C ILE A 94 -1.15 1.54 -0.03
N ALA A 95 -1.52 2.35 -1.03
CA ALA A 95 -2.92 2.61 -1.35
C ALA A 95 -3.62 1.44 -2.07
N GLU A 96 -2.86 0.54 -2.72
CA GLU A 96 -3.43 -0.52 -3.53
C GLU A 96 -3.97 -1.69 -2.70
N LEU A 97 -3.21 -2.12 -1.69
CA LEU A 97 -3.57 -3.27 -0.87
C LEU A 97 -4.90 -3.08 -0.11
N PRO A 98 -5.15 -1.98 0.60
CA PRO A 98 -6.42 -1.75 1.29
C PRO A 98 -7.61 -1.67 0.33
N TYR A 99 -7.42 -1.11 -0.87
CA TYR A 99 -8.47 -1.06 -1.88
C TYR A 99 -8.87 -2.48 -2.34
N TYR A 100 -7.90 -3.35 -2.62
CA TYR A 100 -8.21 -4.74 -3.00
C TYR A 100 -8.87 -5.52 -1.86
N VAL A 101 -8.38 -5.37 -0.63
CA VAL A 101 -9.00 -6.01 0.54
C VAL A 101 -10.45 -5.57 0.71
N ALA A 102 -10.73 -4.26 0.63
CA ALA A 102 -12.09 -3.73 0.70
C ALA A 102 -12.98 -4.22 -0.47
N LEU A 103 -12.40 -4.34 -1.67
CA LEU A 103 -13.11 -4.86 -2.84
C LEU A 103 -13.50 -6.34 -2.66
N VAL A 104 -12.61 -7.17 -2.08
CA VAL A 104 -12.90 -8.57 -1.76
C VAL A 104 -14.00 -8.65 -0.71
N ARG A 105 -13.90 -7.90 0.40
CA ARG A 105 -14.94 -7.85 1.45
C ARG A 105 -16.30 -7.39 0.93
N ALA A 106 -16.32 -6.41 0.02
CA ALA A 106 -17.57 -5.93 -0.57
C ALA A 106 -18.23 -6.95 -1.51
N ARG A 107 -17.45 -7.86 -2.12
CA ARG A 107 -17.95 -8.92 -3.02
C ARG A 107 -18.30 -10.21 -2.29
N CYS A 108 -17.64 -10.48 -1.18
CA CYS A 108 -17.87 -11.61 -0.30
C CYS A 108 -18.18 -11.08 1.09
N PRO A 109 -19.38 -10.53 1.32
CA PRO A 109 -19.77 -10.15 2.67
C PRO A 109 -19.69 -11.40 3.52
N GLU A 110 -18.88 -11.37 4.57
CA GLU A 110 -18.94 -12.41 5.60
C GLU A 110 -20.40 -12.53 6.02
N GLN A 111 -20.97 -13.74 5.91
CA GLN A 111 -22.29 -13.99 6.47
C GLN A 111 -22.21 -13.61 7.94
N PRO A 112 -23.18 -12.85 8.47
CA PRO A 112 -23.24 -12.64 9.90
C PRO A 112 -23.29 -14.02 10.54
N VAL A 113 -22.23 -14.39 11.25
CA VAL A 113 -22.27 -15.54 12.16
C VAL A 113 -23.37 -15.21 13.14
N SER A 114 -24.52 -15.88 12.97
CA SER A 114 -25.60 -15.76 13.93
C SER A 114 -25.00 -16.16 15.30
N PRO A 115 -25.19 -15.36 16.36
CA PRO A 115 -24.61 -15.65 17.68
C PRO A 115 -25.00 -17.04 18.21
N GLU A 116 -26.04 -17.64 17.64
CA GLU A 116 -26.49 -19.01 17.90
C GLU A 116 -25.50 -20.12 17.46
N GLN A 117 -24.52 -19.84 16.59
CA GLN A 117 -23.51 -20.82 16.17
C GLN A 117 -22.22 -20.80 17.02
N SER A 118 -22.02 -19.79 17.86
CA SER A 118 -20.81 -19.67 18.69
C SER A 118 -20.92 -20.38 20.05
N ALA A 119 -22.09 -20.92 20.42
CA ALA A 119 -22.33 -21.59 21.70
C ALA A 119 -22.47 -23.12 21.61
N GLY A 120 -22.26 -23.72 20.42
CA GLY A 120 -22.58 -25.14 20.18
C GLY A 120 -21.41 -26.11 20.04
N ASP A 121 -20.16 -25.65 19.99
CA ASP A 121 -19.01 -26.48 19.56
C ASP A 121 -17.88 -26.61 20.60
N GLU A 122 -18.21 -26.53 21.90
CA GLU A 122 -17.22 -26.81 22.96
C GLU A 122 -17.16 -28.28 23.41
N ASP A 123 -18.02 -29.20 22.94
CA ASP A 123 -18.15 -30.53 23.56
C ASP A 123 -17.89 -31.75 22.66
N ARG A 124 -16.94 -31.63 21.71
CA ARG A 124 -16.46 -32.77 20.89
C ARG A 124 -14.95 -33.01 20.92
N ARG A 125 -14.27 -32.67 22.03
CA ARG A 125 -12.91 -33.15 22.32
C ARG A 125 -12.92 -34.30 23.32
N ASN A 126 -13.57 -35.40 22.94
CA ASN A 126 -13.33 -36.72 23.56
C ASN A 126 -12.83 -37.67 22.46
N PHE A 127 -11.60 -37.43 21.99
CA PHE A 127 -10.84 -38.40 21.23
C PHE A 127 -9.88 -39.13 22.17
N GLY A 128 -9.91 -40.45 22.07
CA GLY A 128 -9.44 -41.37 23.09
C GLY A 128 -7.94 -41.31 23.39
N VAL A 129 -7.64 -41.59 24.65
CA VAL A 129 -6.38 -42.24 25.03
C VAL A 129 -6.76 -43.65 25.46
N GLN A 130 -6.35 -44.63 24.65
CA GLN A 130 -6.39 -46.05 25.00
C GLN A 130 -5.49 -46.30 26.20
N ALA A 131 -5.97 -47.05 27.19
CA ALA A 131 -5.12 -47.77 28.13
C ALA A 131 -5.77 -49.12 28.48
N LEU A 132 -5.21 -50.15 27.84
CA LEU A 132 -5.03 -51.56 28.23
C LEU A 132 -6.13 -52.33 28.99
N ALA A 133 -6.39 -53.51 28.42
CA ALA A 133 -7.23 -54.58 28.94
C ALA A 133 -6.77 -55.19 30.28
N THR A 134 -7.75 -55.64 31.07
CA THR A 134 -7.70 -56.93 31.80
C THR A 134 -9.13 -57.47 32.01
N PRO A 135 -9.41 -58.76 31.75
CA PRO A 135 -10.74 -59.34 31.92
C PRO A 135 -10.90 -60.07 33.27
N GLY A 136 -12.08 -59.90 33.87
CA GLY A 136 -12.82 -60.95 34.60
C GLY A 136 -12.38 -61.31 36.02
N MET A 137 -13.25 -61.02 36.99
CA MET A 137 -13.67 -62.01 38.00
C MET A 137 -15.17 -61.84 38.25
N LYS A 138 -15.93 -62.90 37.92
CA LYS A 138 -17.24 -63.17 38.51
C LYS A 138 -16.96 -63.79 39.87
N ASP A 139 -17.56 -63.27 40.92
CA ASP A 139 -17.83 -64.07 42.11
C ASP A 139 -19.33 -64.01 42.40
N SER A 140 -19.81 -65.18 42.83
CA SER A 140 -21.20 -65.61 42.96
C SER A 140 -21.96 -64.96 44.11
#